data_AF-A0A4Y7QFL0-F1
#
_entry.id   AF-A0A4Y7QFL0-F1
#
_cell.length_a   1.000
_cell.length_b   1.000
_cell.length_c   1.000
_cell.angle_alpha   90.00
_cell.angle_beta   90.00
_cell.angle_gamma   90.00
#
_symmetry.space_group_name_H-M   'P 1'
#
loop_
_entity.id
_entity.type
_entity.pdbx_description
1 polymer ?
#
loop_
_entity_poly.entity_id
_entity_poly.type
_entity_poly.pdbx_seq_one_letter_code
_entity_poly.pdbx_strand_id
1 'polypeptide(L)'
;YKKVANKIRPVATTLPEAFRIKRHYPEDPLTGLKDVPKIAPPFVPTAKFTIERHAALDIHTSTFLTPDEIALAVTVLANNENALAWNELEKGRFRNDYFDPVVIPTIEHVPWAQKTIPIAPGILPEVIDLLKEKIAAGVYETSDASYRSGWFVVKKKN
;
A
#
# COMPACT_ATOMS: atom_id res chain seq x y z
N TYR A 1 29.31 17.24 -10.38
CA TYR A 1 29.05 15.81 -10.67
C TYR A 1 30.28 15.00 -10.28
N LYS A 2 30.15 13.94 -9.47
CA LYS A 2 31.31 13.12 -9.04
C LYS A 2 31.81 12.32 -10.25
N LYS A 3 33.12 12.39 -10.58
CA LYS A 3 33.73 11.60 -11.66
C LYS A 3 33.46 10.10 -11.42
N VAL A 4 33.28 9.32 -12.48
CA VAL A 4 32.95 7.87 -12.39
C VAL A 4 33.94 7.11 -11.52
N ALA A 5 35.24 7.45 -11.60
CA ALA A 5 36.30 6.87 -10.77
C ALA A 5 36.14 7.13 -9.26
N ASN A 6 35.43 8.19 -8.88
CA ASN A 6 35.22 8.60 -7.48
C ASN A 6 33.85 8.17 -6.94
N LYS A 7 33.08 7.41 -7.72
CA LYS A 7 31.81 6.82 -7.25
C LYS A 7 32.15 5.60 -6.40
N ILE A 8 31.75 5.66 -5.13
CA ILE A 8 31.77 4.51 -4.23
C ILE A 8 30.75 3.51 -4.79
N ARG A 9 31.22 2.34 -5.20
CA ARG A 9 30.35 1.25 -5.64
C ARG A 9 29.96 0.46 -4.40
N PRO A 10 28.65 0.26 -4.14
CA PRO A 10 28.25 -0.65 -3.09
C PRO A 10 28.79 -2.05 -3.43
N VAL A 11 29.47 -2.67 -2.46
CA VAL A 11 29.91 -4.06 -2.59
C VAL A 11 28.68 -4.92 -2.39
N ALA A 12 28.38 -5.80 -3.35
CA ALA A 12 27.33 -6.78 -3.22
C ALA A 12 27.73 -7.81 -2.15
N THR A 13 27.33 -7.56 -0.91
CA THR A 13 27.49 -8.49 0.21
C THR A 13 26.17 -9.23 0.48
N THR A 14 26.25 -10.34 1.20
CA THR A 14 25.04 -11.04 1.67
C THR A 14 24.41 -10.25 2.81
N LEU A 15 23.08 -10.14 2.81
CA LEU A 15 22.34 -9.52 3.91
C LEU A 15 22.53 -10.38 5.18
N PRO A 16 23.09 -9.83 6.27
CA PRO A 16 23.27 -10.60 7.50
C PRO A 16 21.92 -11.12 8.00
N GLU A 17 21.92 -12.30 8.60
CA GLU A 17 20.69 -12.97 9.04
C GLU A 17 19.85 -12.12 9.99
N ALA A 18 20.50 -11.30 10.83
CA ALA A 18 19.85 -10.38 11.76
C ALA A 18 18.95 -9.32 11.09
N PHE A 19 19.16 -9.02 9.80
CA PHE A 19 18.34 -8.05 9.04
C PHE A 19 17.34 -8.74 8.11
N ARG A 20 17.27 -10.07 8.11
CA ARG A 20 16.31 -10.80 7.27
C ARG A 20 14.92 -10.68 7.89
N ILE A 21 13.96 -10.29 7.07
CA ILE A 21 12.54 -10.28 7.44
C ILE A 21 12.11 -11.74 7.61
N LYS A 22 11.68 -12.10 8.81
CA LYS A 22 11.08 -13.40 9.10
C LYS A 22 9.57 -13.24 9.08
N ARG A 23 8.90 -14.12 8.31
CA ARG A 23 7.45 -14.21 8.29
C ARG A 23 7.01 -15.29 9.27
N HIS A 24 6.15 -14.92 10.20
CA HIS A 24 5.53 -15.80 11.15
C HIS A 24 4.09 -16.11 10.72
N TYR A 25 3.59 -17.27 11.14
CA TYR A 25 2.21 -17.70 10.93
C TYR A 25 1.63 -18.05 12.30
N PRO A 26 1.20 -17.04 13.08
CA PRO A 26 0.61 -17.29 14.39
C PRO A 26 -0.71 -18.10 14.30
N GLU A 27 -1.36 -18.05 13.14
CA GLU A 27 -2.56 -18.81 12.78
C GLU A 27 -2.49 -19.23 11.31
N ASP A 28 -3.31 -20.21 10.91
CA ASP A 28 -3.43 -20.59 9.50
C ASP A 28 -4.13 -19.45 8.72
N PRO A 29 -3.47 -18.84 7.72
CA PRO A 29 -4.01 -17.70 6.98
C PRO A 29 -5.24 -18.06 6.13
N LEU A 30 -5.53 -19.34 5.93
CA LEU A 30 -6.73 -19.81 5.22
C LEU A 30 -7.93 -19.98 6.15
N THR A 31 -7.73 -19.85 7.47
CA THR A 31 -8.80 -19.96 8.45
C THR A 31 -9.83 -18.86 8.25
N GLY A 32 -11.11 -19.22 8.19
CA GLY A 32 -12.20 -18.26 8.04
C GLY A 32 -12.48 -17.81 6.61
N LEU A 33 -11.83 -18.41 5.60
CA LEU A 33 -12.26 -18.28 4.21
C LEU A 33 -13.69 -18.77 4.06
N LYS A 34 -14.54 -17.94 3.45
CA LYS A 34 -15.92 -18.29 3.14
C LYS A 34 -15.96 -19.12 1.87
N ASP A 35 -16.73 -20.19 1.89
CA ASP A 35 -16.97 -21.00 0.70
C ASP A 35 -17.63 -20.16 -0.40
N VAL A 36 -17.21 -20.42 -1.64
CA VAL A 36 -17.82 -19.82 -2.82
C VAL A 36 -18.94 -20.76 -3.29
N PRO A 37 -20.20 -20.28 -3.36
CA PRO A 37 -21.30 -21.12 -3.81
C PRO A 37 -21.11 -21.45 -5.29
N LYS A 38 -21.66 -22.59 -5.75
CA LYS A 38 -21.62 -22.96 -7.18
C LYS A 38 -22.48 -22.05 -8.05
N ILE A 39 -23.57 -21.52 -7.47
CA ILE A 39 -24.49 -20.60 -8.11
C ILE A 39 -24.51 -19.35 -7.25
N ALA A 40 -24.14 -18.20 -7.82
CA ALA A 40 -24.09 -16.95 -7.11
C ALA A 40 -25.50 -16.49 -6.72
N PRO A 41 -25.73 -16.06 -5.46
CA PRO A 41 -26.96 -15.36 -5.12
C PRO A 41 -27.00 -13.98 -5.81
N PRO A 42 -28.19 -13.35 -5.92
CA PRO A 42 -28.27 -11.98 -6.37
C PRO A 42 -27.45 -11.06 -5.45
N PHE A 43 -26.80 -10.06 -6.05
CA PHE A 43 -25.96 -9.12 -5.30
C PHE A 43 -26.77 -8.35 -4.26
N VAL A 44 -26.29 -8.38 -3.02
CA VAL A 44 -26.82 -7.59 -1.91
C VAL A 44 -25.72 -6.62 -1.45
N PRO A 45 -25.97 -5.30 -1.49
CA PRO A 45 -24.99 -4.33 -1.01
C PRO A 45 -24.68 -4.52 0.46
N THR A 46 -23.40 -4.40 0.82
CA THR A 46 -22.93 -4.46 2.20
C THR A 46 -22.54 -3.07 2.70
N ALA A 47 -22.10 -2.97 3.96
CA ALA A 47 -21.65 -1.71 4.54
C ALA A 47 -20.47 -1.09 3.78
N LYS A 48 -19.53 -1.90 3.28
CA LYS A 48 -18.38 -1.41 2.50
C LYS A 48 -18.52 -1.64 1.00
N PHE A 49 -19.27 -2.63 0.54
CA PHE A 49 -19.43 -2.91 -0.89
C PHE A 49 -20.82 -2.46 -1.37
N THR A 50 -20.91 -1.16 -1.65
CA THR A 50 -22.15 -0.50 -2.10
C THR A 50 -22.38 -0.68 -3.60
N ILE A 51 -23.58 -0.33 -4.06
CA ILE A 51 -23.94 -0.36 -5.50
C ILE A 51 -22.98 0.51 -6.32
N GLU A 52 -22.64 1.70 -5.83
CA GLU A 52 -21.72 2.63 -6.49
C GLU A 52 -20.32 2.04 -6.63
N ARG A 53 -19.80 1.46 -5.53
CA ARG A 53 -18.49 0.79 -5.50
C ARG A 53 -18.45 -0.43 -6.42
N HIS A 54 -19.53 -1.20 -6.44
CA HIS A 54 -19.71 -2.32 -7.37
C HIS A 54 -19.71 -1.88 -8.83
N ALA A 55 -20.41 -0.81 -9.18
CA ALA A 55 -20.41 -0.26 -10.54
C ALA A 55 -19.04 0.29 -10.94
N ALA A 56 -18.30 0.90 -10.01
CA ALA A 56 -16.98 1.47 -10.25
C ALA A 56 -15.90 0.42 -10.59
N LEU A 57 -16.09 -0.86 -10.24
CA LEU A 57 -15.12 -1.92 -10.54
C LEU A 57 -15.08 -2.32 -12.02
N ASP A 58 -16.07 -1.90 -12.81
CA ASP A 58 -16.18 -2.19 -14.25
C ASP A 58 -16.08 -3.69 -14.62
N ILE A 59 -16.34 -4.60 -13.68
CA ILE A 59 -16.25 -6.06 -13.91
C ILE A 59 -17.28 -6.51 -14.95
N HIS A 60 -18.39 -5.77 -15.05
CA HIS A 60 -19.50 -6.04 -15.97
C HIS A 60 -19.17 -5.74 -17.45
N THR A 61 -18.10 -5.00 -17.72
CA THR A 61 -17.67 -4.72 -19.12
C THR A 61 -16.69 -5.77 -19.64
N SER A 62 -16.28 -6.72 -18.79
CA SER A 62 -15.42 -7.82 -19.19
C SER A 62 -16.09 -8.66 -20.28
N THR A 63 -15.44 -8.74 -21.44
CA THR A 63 -15.83 -9.66 -22.53
C THR A 63 -15.37 -11.09 -22.30
N PHE A 64 -14.54 -11.30 -21.27
CA PHE A 64 -13.93 -12.59 -20.96
C PHE A 64 -14.82 -13.45 -20.03
N LEU A 65 -15.52 -12.83 -19.09
CA LEU A 65 -16.32 -13.53 -18.08
C LEU A 65 -17.76 -13.71 -18.56
N THR A 66 -18.32 -14.89 -18.29
CA THR A 66 -19.75 -15.13 -18.45
C THR A 66 -20.56 -14.39 -17.36
N PRO A 67 -21.86 -14.13 -17.57
CA PRO A 67 -22.70 -13.48 -16.55
C PRO A 67 -22.69 -14.20 -15.19
N ASP A 68 -22.65 -15.54 -15.20
CA ASP A 68 -22.60 -16.35 -13.98
C ASP A 68 -21.25 -16.22 -13.26
N GLU A 69 -20.15 -16.17 -14.01
CA GLU A 69 -18.80 -15.92 -13.44
C GLU A 69 -18.66 -14.52 -12.87
N ILE A 70 -19.27 -13.50 -13.51
CA ILE A 70 -19.32 -12.14 -12.98
C ILE A 70 -20.06 -12.14 -11.64
N ALA A 71 -21.23 -12.81 -11.56
CA ALA A 71 -21.99 -12.91 -10.33
C ALA A 71 -21.20 -13.64 -9.21
N LEU A 72 -20.44 -14.68 -9.56
CA LEU A 72 -19.54 -15.36 -8.63
C LEU A 72 -18.41 -14.46 -8.15
N ALA A 73 -17.77 -13.72 -9.06
CA ALA A 73 -16.70 -12.78 -8.70
C ALA A 73 -17.21 -11.69 -7.74
N VAL A 74 -18.40 -11.14 -8.00
CA VAL A 74 -19.07 -10.18 -7.11
C VAL A 74 -19.33 -10.80 -5.73
N THR A 75 -19.75 -12.06 -5.68
CA THR A 75 -19.95 -12.80 -4.43
C THR A 75 -18.65 -12.95 -3.64
N VAL A 76 -17.53 -13.28 -4.31
CA VAL A 76 -16.21 -13.38 -3.67
C VAL A 76 -15.77 -12.02 -3.12
N LEU A 77 -15.98 -10.94 -3.86
CA LEU A 77 -15.64 -9.59 -3.42
C LEU A 77 -16.47 -9.15 -2.22
N ALA A 78 -17.78 -9.40 -2.25
CA ALA A 78 -18.68 -9.11 -1.13
C ALA A 78 -18.29 -9.92 0.14
N ASN A 79 -17.98 -11.20 -0.03
CA ASN A 79 -17.53 -12.06 1.06
C ASN A 79 -16.26 -11.55 1.75
N ASN A 80 -15.39 -10.88 0.97
CA ASN A 80 -14.09 -10.37 1.37
C ASN A 80 -14.05 -8.83 1.38
N GLU A 81 -15.16 -8.15 1.66
CA GLU A 81 -15.26 -6.68 1.56
C GLU A 81 -14.21 -5.93 2.40
N ASN A 82 -13.72 -6.53 3.48
CA ASN A 82 -12.69 -5.94 4.34
C ASN A 82 -11.29 -5.93 3.72
N ALA A 83 -11.05 -6.73 2.67
CA ALA A 83 -9.80 -6.72 1.92
C ALA A 83 -9.78 -5.60 0.86
N LEU A 84 -10.92 -4.99 0.55
CA LEU A 84 -11.04 -3.89 -0.40
C LEU A 84 -10.83 -2.56 0.32
N ALA A 85 -9.98 -1.71 -0.26
CA ALA A 85 -9.74 -0.35 0.22
C ALA A 85 -10.19 0.65 -0.84
N TRP A 86 -11.15 1.50 -0.48
CA TRP A 86 -11.71 2.53 -1.37
C TRP A 86 -11.16 3.93 -1.08
N ASN A 87 -10.53 4.10 0.09
CA ASN A 87 -9.80 5.30 0.49
C ASN A 87 -8.54 4.92 1.28
N GLU A 88 -7.66 5.89 1.56
CA GLU A 88 -6.41 5.64 2.30
C GLU A 88 -6.65 5.20 3.76
N LEU A 89 -7.78 5.54 4.37
CA LEU A 89 -8.12 5.14 5.75
C LEU A 89 -8.53 3.66 5.86
N GLU A 90 -9.11 3.11 4.78
CA GLU A 90 -9.48 1.70 4.69
C GLU A 90 -8.29 0.80 4.34
N LYS A 91 -7.12 1.38 4.04
CA LYS A 91 -5.92 0.63 3.68
C LYS A 91 -5.43 -0.21 4.85
N GLY A 92 -5.33 -1.52 4.61
CA GLY A 92 -4.82 -2.45 5.60
C GLY A 92 -3.33 -2.24 5.91
N ARG A 93 -2.94 -2.69 7.10
CA ARG A 93 -1.54 -2.84 7.52
C ARG A 93 -1.28 -4.29 7.90
N PHE A 94 -0.04 -4.75 7.71
CA PHE A 94 0.34 -6.06 8.22
C PHE A 94 0.26 -6.06 9.75
N ARG A 95 -0.16 -7.20 10.31
CA ARG A 95 -0.13 -7.40 11.75
C ARG A 95 1.31 -7.61 12.21
N ASN A 96 1.64 -7.07 13.38
CA ASN A 96 2.99 -7.12 13.95
C ASN A 96 3.40 -8.53 14.40
N ASP A 97 2.46 -9.46 14.58
CA ASP A 97 2.73 -10.86 14.93
C ASP A 97 3.06 -11.74 13.71
N TYR A 98 2.80 -11.24 12.50
CA TYR A 98 3.21 -11.90 11.25
C TYR A 98 4.60 -11.43 10.78
N PHE A 99 4.93 -10.16 11.01
CA PHE A 99 6.18 -9.56 10.54
C PHE A 99 6.75 -8.65 11.62
N ASP A 100 8.02 -8.90 11.98
CA ASP A 100 8.79 -7.98 12.80
C ASP A 100 9.05 -6.66 12.05
N PRO A 101 9.21 -5.53 12.77
CA PRO A 101 9.64 -4.29 12.18
C PRO A 101 10.94 -4.46 11.37
N VAL A 102 10.97 -3.91 10.16
CA VAL A 102 12.14 -4.00 9.28
C VAL A 102 13.29 -3.18 9.87
N VAL A 103 14.43 -3.83 10.08
CA VAL A 103 15.67 -3.16 10.50
C VAL A 103 16.51 -2.85 9.26
N ILE A 104 16.80 -1.58 9.02
CA ILE A 104 17.66 -1.15 7.91
C ILE A 104 19.13 -1.21 8.38
N PRO A 105 20.01 -2.04 7.78
CA PRO A 105 21.42 -2.06 8.14
C PRO A 105 22.06 -0.72 7.75
N THR A 106 22.69 -0.07 8.74
CA THR A 106 23.43 1.17 8.54
C THR A 106 24.93 0.94 8.73
N ILE A 107 25.73 1.72 8.01
CA ILE A 107 27.19 1.84 8.22
C ILE A 107 27.41 3.19 8.89
N GLU A 108 28.54 3.41 9.57
CA GLU A 108 28.88 4.73 10.09
C GLU A 108 28.84 5.79 8.97
N HIS A 109 28.00 6.82 9.15
CA HIS A 109 27.86 7.92 8.22
C HIS A 109 27.33 9.15 8.93
N VAL A 110 27.52 10.30 8.29
CA VAL A 110 26.90 11.55 8.71
C VAL A 110 25.46 11.59 8.18
N PRO A 111 24.44 11.82 9.04
CA PRO A 111 23.07 12.00 8.58
C PRO A 111 22.98 13.12 7.53
N TRP A 112 22.19 12.91 6.48
CA TRP A 112 22.00 13.94 5.45
C TRP A 112 20.79 14.81 5.76
N ALA A 113 20.96 16.12 5.62
CA ALA A 113 19.90 17.10 5.69
C ALA A 113 19.83 17.87 4.37
N GLN A 114 18.96 17.41 3.47
CA GLN A 114 18.73 18.03 2.18
C GLN A 114 17.64 19.10 2.26
N LYS A 115 17.82 20.20 1.53
CA LYS A 115 16.80 21.24 1.37
C LYS A 115 15.65 20.69 0.54
N THR A 116 14.40 20.93 0.99
CA THR A 116 13.20 20.55 0.23
C THR A 116 13.10 21.36 -1.06
N ILE A 117 12.77 20.70 -2.17
CA ILE A 117 12.52 21.35 -3.45
C ILE A 117 11.18 22.10 -3.36
N PRO A 118 11.09 23.37 -3.81
CA PRO A 118 9.82 24.10 -3.78
C PRO A 118 8.71 23.34 -4.52
N ILE A 119 7.57 23.18 -3.86
CA ILE A 119 6.37 22.60 -4.45
C ILE A 119 5.71 23.68 -5.30
N ALA A 120 5.28 23.32 -6.52
CA ALA A 120 4.60 24.27 -7.39
C ALA A 120 3.29 24.77 -6.73
N PRO A 121 3.01 26.09 -6.71
CA PRO A 121 1.85 26.63 -5.99
C PRO A 121 0.51 26.02 -6.40
N GLY A 122 0.34 25.70 -7.69
CA GLY A 122 -0.91 25.15 -8.22
C GLY A 122 -1.26 23.74 -7.73
N ILE A 123 -0.29 22.98 -7.21
CA ILE A 123 -0.53 21.63 -6.65
C ILE A 123 -0.41 21.60 -5.13
N LEU A 124 -0.01 22.70 -4.49
CA LEU A 124 0.28 22.74 -3.05
C LEU A 124 -0.94 22.32 -2.19
N PRO A 125 -2.18 22.76 -2.46
CA PRO A 125 -3.34 22.32 -1.69
C PRO A 125 -3.56 20.80 -1.75
N GLU A 126 -3.51 20.22 -2.96
CA GLU A 126 -3.66 18.77 -3.19
C GLU A 126 -2.60 17.97 -2.40
N VAL A 127 -1.37 18.47 -2.34
CA VAL A 127 -0.28 17.83 -1.60
C VAL A 127 -0.50 17.89 -0.10
N ILE A 128 -0.99 19.03 0.42
CA ILE A 128 -1.28 19.19 1.84
C ILE A 128 -2.38 18.22 2.27
N ASP A 129 -3.43 18.08 1.48
CA ASP A 129 -4.54 17.18 1.80
C ASP A 129 -4.09 15.72 1.75
N LEU A 130 -3.31 15.32 0.72
CA LEU A 130 -2.70 14.00 0.65
C LEU A 130 -1.82 13.68 1.88
N LEU A 131 -1.05 14.66 2.37
CA LEU A 131 -0.22 14.47 3.56
C LEU A 131 -1.07 14.27 4.82
N LYS A 132 -2.14 15.05 4.99
CA LYS A 132 -3.07 14.90 6.12
C LYS A 132 -3.73 13.53 6.10
N GLU A 133 -4.16 13.05 4.93
CA GLU A 133 -4.75 11.71 4.79
C GLU A 133 -3.76 10.62 5.19
N LYS A 134 -2.49 10.72 4.76
CA LYS A 134 -1.45 9.75 5.14
C LYS A 134 -1.11 9.76 6.62
N ILE A 135 -1.15 10.93 7.26
CA ILE A 135 -1.00 11.06 8.71
C ILE A 135 -2.21 10.43 9.42
N ALA A 136 -3.43 10.73 8.98
CA ALA A 136 -4.65 10.17 9.55
C ALA A 136 -4.73 8.64 9.40
N ALA A 137 -4.23 8.09 8.29
CA ALA A 137 -4.09 6.65 8.07
C ALA A 137 -2.96 6.01 8.91
N GLY A 138 -2.14 6.81 9.61
CA GLY A 138 -1.01 6.33 10.41
C GLY A 138 0.19 5.86 9.58
N VAL A 139 0.25 6.22 8.29
CA VAL A 139 1.39 5.91 7.41
C VAL A 139 2.56 6.87 7.67
N TYR A 140 2.25 8.13 7.95
CA TYR A 140 3.23 9.16 8.29
C TYR A 140 3.07 9.63 9.73
N GLU A 141 4.20 9.90 10.36
CA GLU A 141 4.29 10.44 11.72
C GLU A 141 5.23 11.65 11.75
N THR A 142 5.00 12.54 12.71
CA THR A 142 5.92 13.65 12.99
C THR A 142 7.20 13.11 13.63
N SER A 143 8.35 13.62 13.22
CA SER A 143 9.64 13.15 13.70
C SER A 143 10.65 14.29 13.80
N ASP A 144 11.51 14.24 14.83
CA ASP A 144 12.66 15.12 15.04
C ASP A 144 13.96 14.45 14.59
N ALA A 145 13.95 13.84 13.40
CA ALA A 145 15.08 13.09 12.87
C ALA A 145 16.20 13.99 12.33
N SER A 146 17.46 13.56 12.48
CA SER A 146 18.62 14.19 11.83
C SER A 146 18.68 13.96 10.32
N TYR A 147 17.86 13.02 9.80
CA TYR A 147 17.73 12.74 8.37
C TYR A 147 16.61 13.56 7.76
N ARG A 148 16.90 14.26 6.65
CA ARG A 148 15.89 14.95 5.84
C ARG A 148 16.22 14.79 4.36
N SER A 149 15.30 14.17 3.62
CA SER A 149 15.39 14.07 2.17
C SER A 149 14.53 15.13 1.50
N GLY A 150 14.95 15.60 0.32
CA GLY A 150 14.14 16.51 -0.49
C GLY A 150 12.93 15.79 -1.09
N TRP A 151 11.77 16.45 -1.10
CA TRP A 151 10.55 15.92 -1.72
C TRP A 151 10.42 16.44 -3.13
N PHE A 152 10.12 15.56 -4.08
CA PHE A 152 9.79 15.91 -5.46
C PHE A 152 8.40 15.37 -5.77
N VAL A 153 7.44 16.27 -5.98
CA VAL A 153 6.05 15.89 -6.20
C VAL A 153 5.75 15.89 -7.69
N VAL A 154 5.16 14.80 -8.17
CA VAL A 154 4.75 14.63 -9.57
C VAL A 154 3.26 14.36 -9.61
N LYS A 155 2.51 15.26 -10.25
CA LYS A 155 1.09 15.00 -10.57
C LYS A 155 1.02 13.94 -11.66
N LYS A 156 0.43 12.79 -11.36
CA LYS A 156 0.14 11.76 -12.35
C LYS A 156 -1.04 12.20 -13.21
N LYS A 157 -1.03 11.81 -14.48
CA LYS A 157 -2.22 11.87 -15.32
C LYS A 157 -3.04 10.64 -14.96
N ASN A 158 -4.25 10.88 -14.47
CA ASN A 158 -5.30 9.86 -14.38
C ASN A 158 -6.16 9.96 -15.63
#